data_AF-A0A1G4PEA9-F1
#
_entry.id   AF-A0A1G4PEA9-F1
#
_cell.length_a   1.000
_cell.length_b   1.000
_cell.length_c   1.000
_cell.angle_alpha   90.00
_cell.angle_beta   90.00
_cell.angle_gamma   90.00
#
_symmetry.space_group_name_H-M   'P 1'
#
loop_
_entity.id
_entity.type
_entity.pdbx_description
1 polymer ?
#
loop_
_entity_poly.entity_id
_entity_poly.type
_entity_poly.pdbx_seq_one_letter_code
_entity_poly.pdbx_strand_id
1 'polypeptide(L)'
;MRFHTLRQLAELCRSESTTVAHLMIEEQVKETGETREQVIRQMAEYYQTMKEAVRRGIEQPTASRSGLTGGDAGRVASFAASGDPSSGREACTAMAYALAVSEVNASMGRVVATPTAGSCGIIPGVFVSSQERFGWSDEKLVEGLFCAGAIGYVIANNSSISGAEGGCQAEVGSAIGMAAGALVEMRGGSPEQAMHAVGLALKNTLGLICDPVAGLVEIPCIVRNGLGAVNALAAADMALAGVRSVIPSDEVIGVMLSVGQAMPREHRETALGGLAQTPTGRKLTEQLRDRKRNGTSEQKEHV
;
A
#
# COMPACT_ATOMS: atom_id res chain seq x y z
N MET A 1 10.55 -13.32 -16.60
CA MET A 1 10.28 -11.88 -16.73
C MET A 1 11.20 -11.26 -17.76
N ARG A 2 10.64 -10.63 -18.80
CA ARG A 2 11.37 -9.93 -19.87
C ARG A 2 11.86 -8.52 -19.49
N PHE A 3 11.49 -8.03 -18.31
CA PHE A 3 11.87 -6.70 -17.82
C PHE A 3 12.46 -6.80 -16.40
N HIS A 4 13.43 -5.94 -16.13
CA HIS A 4 14.04 -5.77 -14.80
C HIS A 4 13.99 -4.32 -14.31
N THR A 5 13.60 -3.38 -15.16
CA THR A 5 13.52 -1.94 -14.84
C THR A 5 12.19 -1.36 -15.33
N LEU A 6 11.75 -0.25 -14.75
CA LEU A 6 10.58 0.50 -15.18
C LEU A 6 10.77 1.04 -16.60
N ARG A 7 12.01 1.45 -16.95
CA ARG A 7 12.36 1.81 -18.32
C ARG A 7 12.10 0.66 -19.31
N GLN A 8 12.65 -0.53 -19.05
CA GLN A 8 12.45 -1.69 -19.92
C GLN A 8 10.97 -2.07 -20.02
N LEU A 9 10.24 -1.98 -18.90
CA LEU A 9 8.81 -2.24 -18.87
C LEU A 9 8.04 -1.30 -19.82
N ALA A 10 8.29 0.01 -19.74
CA ALA A 10 7.68 0.98 -20.64
C ALA A 10 8.12 0.79 -22.11
N GLU A 11 9.39 0.50 -22.36
CA GLU A 11 9.93 0.24 -23.70
C GLU A 11 9.25 -0.97 -24.36
N LEU A 12 9.07 -2.07 -23.63
CA LEU A 12 8.38 -3.27 -24.11
C LEU A 12 6.91 -2.98 -24.44
N CYS A 13 6.19 -2.32 -23.52
CA CYS A 13 4.80 -1.92 -23.76
C CYS A 13 4.65 -1.08 -25.03
N ARG A 14 5.56 -0.13 -25.24
CA ARG A 14 5.58 0.71 -26.44
C ARG A 14 5.92 -0.09 -27.71
N SER A 15 6.92 -0.96 -27.68
CA SER A 15 7.30 -1.76 -28.85
C SER A 15 6.25 -2.78 -29.25
N GLU A 16 5.52 -3.33 -28.28
CA GLU A 16 4.49 -4.36 -28.50
C GLU A 16 3.08 -3.78 -28.61
N SER A 17 2.93 -2.45 -28.50
CA SER A 17 1.63 -1.77 -28.49
C SER A 17 0.64 -2.39 -27.49
N THR A 18 1.14 -2.66 -26.28
CA THR A 18 0.39 -3.32 -25.20
C THR A 18 0.44 -2.52 -23.91
N THR A 19 -0.44 -2.84 -22.96
CA THR A 19 -0.45 -2.27 -21.60
C THR A 19 0.51 -3.02 -20.69
N VAL A 20 0.90 -2.40 -19.57
CA VAL A 20 1.66 -3.05 -18.50
C VAL A 20 0.88 -4.23 -17.94
N ALA A 21 -0.43 -4.07 -17.71
CA ALA A 21 -1.31 -5.15 -17.29
C ALA A 21 -1.25 -6.38 -18.21
N HIS A 22 -1.45 -6.18 -19.52
CA HIS A 22 -1.43 -7.29 -20.49
C HIS A 22 -0.05 -7.92 -20.62
N LEU A 23 1.01 -7.11 -20.64
CA LEU A 23 2.38 -7.61 -20.63
C LEU A 23 2.62 -8.51 -19.41
N MET A 24 2.19 -8.08 -18.21
CA MET A 24 2.36 -8.85 -16.99
C MET A 24 1.53 -10.14 -16.97
N ILE A 25 0.31 -10.14 -17.51
CA ILE A 25 -0.50 -11.36 -17.67
C ILE A 25 0.26 -12.39 -18.52
N GLU A 26 0.83 -11.97 -19.65
CA GLU A 26 1.60 -12.86 -20.53
C GLU A 26 2.87 -13.39 -19.86
N GLU A 27 3.55 -12.56 -19.06
CA GLU A 27 4.69 -13.04 -18.28
C GLU A 27 4.28 -14.05 -17.21
N GLN A 28 3.16 -13.83 -16.51
CA GLN A 28 2.65 -14.76 -15.49
C GLN A 28 2.23 -16.09 -16.09
N VAL A 29 1.51 -16.10 -17.22
CA VAL A 29 1.15 -17.32 -17.95
C VAL A 29 2.39 -18.15 -18.31
N LYS A 30 3.45 -17.48 -18.78
CA LYS A 30 4.71 -18.16 -19.12
C LYS A 30 5.46 -18.68 -17.89
N GLU A 31 5.44 -17.93 -16.79
CA GLU A 31 6.16 -18.28 -15.56
C GLU A 31 5.48 -19.44 -14.81
N THR A 32 4.16 -19.43 -14.71
CA THR A 32 3.41 -20.46 -13.96
C THR A 32 3.06 -21.68 -14.82
N GLY A 33 2.96 -21.52 -16.15
CA GLY A 33 2.45 -22.53 -17.06
C GLY A 33 0.93 -22.72 -16.99
N GLU A 34 0.21 -21.88 -16.25
CA GLU A 34 -1.25 -21.87 -16.15
C GLU A 34 -1.89 -21.19 -17.36
N THR A 35 -3.19 -21.45 -17.60
CA THR A 35 -3.92 -20.71 -18.64
C THR A 35 -4.18 -19.26 -18.22
N ARG A 36 -4.37 -18.39 -19.22
CA ARG A 36 -4.70 -16.97 -19.01
C ARG A 36 -5.92 -16.78 -18.10
N GLU A 37 -6.93 -17.63 -18.24
CA GLU A 37 -8.15 -17.59 -17.44
C GLU A 37 -7.89 -17.95 -15.97
N GLN A 38 -6.97 -18.88 -15.71
CA GLN A 38 -6.61 -19.27 -14.34
C GLN A 38 -5.88 -18.12 -13.62
N VAL A 39 -4.90 -17.52 -14.30
CA VAL A 39 -4.13 -16.37 -13.80
C VAL A 39 -5.04 -15.18 -13.49
N ILE A 40 -5.94 -14.82 -14.43
CA ILE A 40 -6.90 -13.73 -14.24
C ILE A 40 -7.89 -14.04 -13.11
N ARG A 41 -8.38 -15.28 -13.02
CA ARG A 41 -9.31 -15.69 -11.95
C ARG A 41 -8.66 -15.56 -10.57
N GLN A 42 -7.41 -15.99 -10.41
CA GLN A 42 -6.71 -15.85 -9.13
C GLN A 42 -6.58 -14.38 -8.72
N MET A 43 -6.24 -13.49 -9.66
CA MET A 43 -6.16 -12.06 -9.40
C MET A 43 -7.54 -11.45 -9.06
N ALA A 44 -8.60 -11.93 -9.71
CA ALA A 44 -9.97 -11.54 -9.39
C ALA A 44 -10.38 -11.93 -7.96
N GLU A 45 -9.98 -13.10 -7.47
CA GLU A 45 -10.20 -13.52 -6.07
C GLU A 45 -9.50 -12.61 -5.07
N TYR A 46 -8.29 -12.14 -5.39
CA TYR A 46 -7.58 -11.14 -4.58
C TYR A 46 -8.33 -9.82 -4.56
N TYR A 47 -8.84 -9.36 -5.70
CA TYR A 47 -9.63 -8.13 -5.76
C TYR A 47 -10.95 -8.24 -4.97
N GLN A 48 -11.65 -9.38 -5.02
CA GLN A 48 -12.83 -9.58 -4.18
C GLN A 48 -12.47 -9.58 -2.68
N THR A 49 -11.33 -10.15 -2.30
CA THR A 49 -10.86 -10.11 -0.91
C THR A 49 -10.55 -8.69 -0.46
N MET A 50 -9.95 -7.88 -1.34
CA MET A 50 -9.72 -6.45 -1.12
C MET A 50 -11.03 -5.67 -0.89
N LYS A 51 -12.04 -5.88 -1.76
CA LYS A 51 -13.36 -5.26 -1.60
C LYS A 51 -14.03 -5.65 -0.29
N GLU A 52 -13.98 -6.92 0.07
CA GLU A 52 -14.57 -7.40 1.33
C GLU A 52 -13.85 -6.80 2.55
N ALA A 53 -12.53 -6.62 2.49
CA ALA A 53 -11.78 -5.95 3.56
C ALA A 53 -12.18 -4.47 3.70
N VAL A 54 -12.36 -3.75 2.58
CA VAL A 54 -12.88 -2.36 2.60
C VAL A 54 -14.27 -2.32 3.23
N ARG A 55 -15.20 -3.14 2.72
CA ARG A 55 -16.57 -3.22 3.22
C ARG A 55 -16.61 -3.52 4.71
N ARG A 56 -15.89 -4.55 5.14
CA ARG A 56 -15.81 -4.96 6.54
C ARG A 56 -15.26 -3.84 7.43
N GLY A 57 -14.20 -3.16 7.02
CA GLY A 57 -13.61 -2.09 7.83
C GLY A 57 -14.51 -0.85 7.95
N ILE A 58 -15.36 -0.58 6.94
CA ILE A 58 -16.34 0.52 6.98
C ILE A 58 -17.62 0.14 7.75
N GLU A 59 -18.19 -1.02 7.47
CA GLU A 59 -19.50 -1.44 8.03
C GLU A 59 -19.39 -2.07 9.42
N GLN A 60 -18.26 -2.70 9.73
CA GLN A 60 -18.03 -3.45 10.98
C GLN A 60 -16.74 -2.99 11.66
N PRO A 61 -16.65 -1.70 12.07
CA PRO A 61 -15.45 -1.16 12.67
C PRO A 61 -15.08 -1.97 13.91
N THR A 62 -13.88 -2.54 13.88
CA THR A 62 -13.37 -3.41 14.93
C THR A 62 -12.12 -2.77 15.53
N ALA A 63 -12.06 -2.69 16.85
CA ALA A 63 -10.84 -2.27 17.52
C ALA A 63 -9.71 -3.27 17.24
N SER A 64 -8.49 -2.76 17.10
CA SER A 64 -7.28 -3.58 17.08
C SER A 64 -7.21 -4.50 18.30
N ARG A 65 -6.47 -5.61 18.18
CA ARG A 65 -6.27 -6.53 19.32
C ARG A 65 -5.57 -5.90 20.52
N SER A 66 -4.75 -4.87 20.28
CA SER A 66 -4.11 -4.11 21.35
C SER A 66 -5.06 -3.11 22.03
N GLY A 67 -6.13 -2.72 21.34
CA GLY A 67 -7.05 -1.66 21.73
C GLY A 67 -6.47 -0.24 21.55
N LEU A 68 -5.33 -0.08 20.87
CA LEU A 68 -4.71 1.23 20.65
C LEU A 68 -5.32 1.97 19.45
N THR A 69 -5.77 1.23 18.44
CA THR A 69 -6.28 1.77 17.18
C THR A 69 -7.64 1.18 16.80
N GLY A 70 -8.39 1.91 15.96
CA GLY A 70 -9.69 1.51 15.42
C GLY A 70 -10.68 2.67 15.26
N GLY A 71 -11.52 2.59 14.24
CA GLY A 71 -12.62 3.52 13.99
C GLY A 71 -12.23 4.83 13.31
N ASP A 72 -10.96 5.03 12.94
CA ASP A 72 -10.53 6.20 12.15
C ASP A 72 -11.09 6.13 10.73
N ALA A 73 -11.21 4.94 10.16
CA ALA A 73 -11.86 4.74 8.87
C ALA A 73 -13.28 5.33 8.84
N GLY A 74 -14.10 5.02 9.86
CA GLY A 74 -15.45 5.54 10.00
C GLY A 74 -15.50 7.05 10.25
N ARG A 75 -14.55 7.58 11.05
CA ARG A 75 -14.42 9.03 11.27
C ARG A 75 -14.15 9.77 9.96
N VAL A 76 -13.20 9.29 9.16
CA VAL A 76 -12.85 9.89 7.87
C VAL A 76 -13.97 9.72 6.84
N ALA A 77 -14.63 8.56 6.79
CA ALA A 77 -15.78 8.34 5.91
C ALA A 77 -16.95 9.28 6.23
N SER A 78 -17.26 9.46 7.52
CA SER A 78 -18.31 10.39 7.96
C SER A 78 -18.00 11.84 7.58
N PHE A 79 -16.75 12.27 7.76
CA PHE A 79 -16.30 13.60 7.36
C PHE A 79 -16.32 13.78 5.83
N ALA A 80 -15.93 12.77 5.05
CA ALA A 80 -16.02 12.79 3.59
C ALA A 80 -17.48 12.94 3.10
N ALA A 81 -18.42 12.31 3.79
CA ALA A 81 -19.83 12.32 3.40
C ALA A 81 -20.51 13.67 3.71
N SER A 82 -20.25 14.22 4.89
CA SER A 82 -21.03 15.31 5.49
C SER A 82 -20.28 16.64 5.66
N GLY A 83 -18.95 16.62 5.60
CA GLY A 83 -18.10 17.78 5.76
C GLY A 83 -17.67 18.42 4.43
N ASP A 84 -16.66 19.29 4.53
CA ASP A 84 -15.98 19.93 3.40
C ASP A 84 -14.47 19.63 3.47
N PRO A 85 -14.02 18.44 3.01
CA PRO A 85 -12.63 18.03 3.13
C PRO A 85 -11.73 18.85 2.21
N SER A 86 -10.63 19.40 2.76
CA SER A 86 -9.67 20.19 1.97
C SER A 86 -8.96 19.40 0.86
N SER A 87 -8.86 18.07 1.00
CA SER A 87 -8.32 17.17 -0.03
C SER A 87 -9.34 16.81 -1.13
N GLY A 88 -10.58 17.30 -1.02
CA GLY A 88 -11.71 16.82 -1.82
C GLY A 88 -12.30 15.52 -1.29
N ARG A 89 -13.56 15.27 -1.66
CA ARG A 89 -14.35 14.11 -1.23
C ARG A 89 -13.70 12.80 -1.68
N GLU A 90 -13.22 12.75 -2.91
CA GLU A 90 -12.69 11.55 -3.56
C GLU A 90 -11.41 11.05 -2.88
N ALA A 91 -10.48 11.97 -2.58
CA ALA A 91 -9.27 11.62 -1.84
C ALA A 91 -9.58 11.21 -0.39
N CYS A 92 -10.58 11.85 0.23
CA CYS A 92 -11.03 11.50 1.57
C CYS A 92 -11.67 10.10 1.62
N THR A 93 -12.44 9.72 0.59
CA THR A 93 -12.99 8.36 0.46
C THR A 93 -11.87 7.32 0.30
N ALA A 94 -10.89 7.57 -0.57
CA ALA A 94 -9.75 6.66 -0.74
C ALA A 94 -8.96 6.49 0.57
N MET A 95 -8.76 7.58 1.31
CA MET A 95 -8.14 7.58 2.64
C MET A 95 -8.94 6.73 3.62
N ALA A 96 -10.26 6.90 3.69
CA ALA A 96 -11.14 6.11 4.56
C ALA A 96 -11.05 4.61 4.26
N TYR A 97 -11.07 4.22 2.97
CA TYR A 97 -10.97 2.82 2.56
C TYR A 97 -9.61 2.21 2.87
N ALA A 98 -8.52 2.97 2.72
CA ALA A 98 -7.19 2.51 3.10
C ALA A 98 -7.03 2.32 4.62
N LEU A 99 -7.62 3.23 5.41
CA LEU A 99 -7.71 3.07 6.86
C LEU A 99 -8.53 1.82 7.23
N ALA A 100 -9.68 1.62 6.58
CA ALA A 100 -10.58 0.50 6.82
C ALA A 100 -9.87 -0.86 6.69
N VAL A 101 -9.15 -1.06 5.58
CA VAL A 101 -8.38 -2.29 5.35
C VAL A 101 -7.25 -2.46 6.37
N SER A 102 -6.57 -1.38 6.72
CA SER A 102 -5.48 -1.41 7.71
C SER A 102 -6.00 -1.74 9.12
N GLU A 103 -7.18 -1.24 9.49
CA GLU A 103 -7.86 -1.58 10.74
C GLU A 103 -8.32 -3.05 10.74
N VAL A 104 -8.82 -3.57 9.61
CA VAL A 104 -9.11 -5.00 9.46
C VAL A 104 -7.84 -5.82 9.69
N ASN A 105 -6.70 -5.43 9.11
CA ASN A 105 -5.42 -6.09 9.37
C ASN A 105 -5.03 -6.04 10.86
N ALA A 106 -5.11 -4.87 11.51
CA ALA A 106 -4.81 -4.70 12.93
C ALA A 106 -5.74 -5.51 13.87
N SER A 107 -6.95 -5.83 13.41
CA SER A 107 -7.88 -6.73 14.09
C SER A 107 -7.65 -8.22 13.80
N MET A 108 -6.61 -8.56 13.03
CA MET A 108 -6.29 -9.91 12.52
C MET A 108 -7.35 -10.47 11.56
N GLY A 109 -8.01 -9.60 10.80
CA GLY A 109 -8.90 -9.98 9.71
C GLY A 109 -8.13 -10.39 8.44
N ARG A 110 -8.86 -10.91 7.45
CA ARG A 110 -8.28 -11.34 6.17
C ARG A 110 -8.03 -10.13 5.26
N VAL A 111 -6.79 -9.96 4.82
CA VAL A 111 -6.35 -8.91 3.89
C VAL A 111 -5.42 -9.48 2.81
N VAL A 112 -5.18 -8.72 1.74
CA VAL A 112 -4.19 -9.06 0.70
C VAL A 112 -2.95 -8.18 0.89
N ALA A 113 -1.78 -8.80 0.99
CA ALA A 113 -0.52 -8.07 1.14
C ALA A 113 -0.17 -7.31 -0.15
N THR A 114 0.16 -6.02 -0.04
CA THR A 114 0.47 -5.15 -1.20
C THR A 114 1.53 -4.08 -0.87
N PRO A 115 2.84 -4.38 -0.94
CA PRO A 115 3.43 -5.71 -1.03
C PRO A 115 3.49 -6.44 0.32
N THR A 116 3.31 -5.74 1.46
CA THR A 116 3.28 -6.36 2.80
C THR A 116 1.92 -6.18 3.47
N ALA A 117 1.71 -6.85 4.60
CA ALA A 117 0.52 -6.63 5.43
C ALA A 117 0.50 -5.20 6.03
N GLY A 118 1.66 -4.56 6.22
CA GLY A 118 1.74 -3.19 6.77
C GLY A 118 1.31 -2.09 5.80
N SER A 119 1.31 -2.37 4.49
CA SER A 119 0.90 -1.44 3.43
C SER A 119 -0.36 -1.90 2.70
N CYS A 120 -1.09 -2.88 3.25
CA CYS A 120 -2.18 -3.58 2.56
C CYS A 120 -3.39 -2.71 2.22
N GLY A 121 -3.52 -1.52 2.82
CA GLY A 121 -4.67 -0.64 2.61
C GLY A 121 -4.57 0.26 1.39
N ILE A 122 -3.37 0.53 0.86
CA ILE A 122 -3.18 1.58 -0.16
C ILE A 122 -3.83 1.20 -1.49
N ILE A 123 -3.48 0.04 -2.07
CA ILE A 123 -4.06 -0.43 -3.33
C ILE A 123 -5.59 -0.52 -3.24
N PRO A 124 -6.20 -1.25 -2.28
CA PRO A 124 -7.66 -1.33 -2.20
C PRO A 124 -8.30 0.04 -1.93
N GLY A 125 -7.68 0.89 -1.11
CA GLY A 125 -8.18 2.24 -0.87
C GLY A 125 -8.27 3.08 -2.15
N VAL A 126 -7.24 3.03 -2.99
CA VAL A 126 -7.23 3.73 -4.29
C VAL A 126 -8.15 3.06 -5.30
N PHE A 127 -8.15 1.73 -5.39
CA PHE A 127 -8.85 0.99 -6.44
C PHE A 127 -10.35 0.98 -6.23
N VAL A 128 -10.83 0.64 -5.03
CA VAL A 128 -12.26 0.57 -4.73
C VAL A 128 -12.90 1.96 -4.81
N SER A 129 -12.24 2.99 -4.26
CA SER A 129 -12.75 4.37 -4.35
C SER A 129 -12.77 4.89 -5.79
N SER A 130 -11.75 4.57 -6.60
CA SER A 130 -11.72 4.94 -8.03
C SER A 130 -12.76 4.16 -8.83
N GLN A 131 -12.96 2.88 -8.52
CA GLN A 131 -13.97 2.05 -9.15
C GLN A 131 -15.37 2.66 -8.97
N GLU A 132 -15.72 3.00 -7.73
CA GLU A 132 -17.00 3.63 -7.41
C GLU A 132 -17.16 4.99 -8.10
N ARG A 133 -16.10 5.82 -8.08
CA ARG A 133 -16.11 7.14 -8.71
C ARG A 133 -16.32 7.09 -10.22
N PHE A 134 -15.66 6.17 -10.91
CA PHE A 134 -15.63 6.12 -12.38
C PHE A 134 -16.59 5.06 -12.98
N GLY A 135 -17.29 4.27 -12.15
CA GLY A 135 -18.19 3.22 -12.61
C GLY A 135 -17.46 2.11 -13.36
N TRP A 136 -16.23 1.78 -12.95
CA TRP A 136 -15.42 0.76 -13.60
C TRP A 136 -15.84 -0.66 -13.23
N SER A 137 -15.65 -1.59 -14.17
CA SER A 137 -15.93 -3.01 -13.95
C SER A 137 -14.81 -3.68 -13.15
N ASP A 138 -15.12 -4.77 -12.45
CA ASP A 138 -14.12 -5.52 -11.67
C ASP A 138 -12.95 -5.99 -12.56
N GLU A 139 -13.21 -6.31 -13.84
CA GLU A 139 -12.18 -6.74 -14.81
C GLU A 139 -11.11 -5.66 -14.99
N LYS A 140 -11.50 -4.38 -15.06
CA LYS A 140 -10.55 -3.27 -15.21
C LYS A 140 -9.64 -3.12 -13.98
N LEU A 141 -10.18 -3.39 -12.78
CA LEU A 141 -9.40 -3.33 -11.55
C LEU A 141 -8.46 -4.54 -11.43
N VAL A 142 -8.90 -5.71 -11.92
CA VAL A 142 -8.05 -6.90 -12.04
C VAL A 142 -6.88 -6.65 -12.99
N GLU A 143 -7.11 -6.03 -14.16
CA GLU A 143 -6.03 -5.56 -15.04
C GLU A 143 -5.10 -4.58 -14.32
N GLY A 144 -5.67 -3.61 -13.59
CA GLY A 144 -4.91 -2.68 -12.76
C GLY A 144 -4.02 -3.37 -11.73
N LEU A 145 -4.46 -4.50 -11.15
CA LEU A 145 -3.65 -5.27 -10.20
C LEU A 145 -2.46 -5.95 -10.87
N PHE A 146 -2.60 -6.40 -12.12
CA PHE A 146 -1.44 -6.88 -12.90
C PHE A 146 -0.45 -5.76 -13.18
N CYS A 147 -0.92 -4.54 -13.49
CA CYS A 147 -0.06 -3.37 -13.63
C CYS A 147 0.71 -3.06 -12.33
N ALA A 148 -0.02 -3.00 -11.21
CA ALA A 148 0.57 -2.80 -9.88
C ALA A 148 1.58 -3.91 -9.55
N GLY A 149 1.28 -5.17 -9.90
CA GLY A 149 2.16 -6.32 -9.72
C GLY A 149 3.46 -6.22 -10.53
N ALA A 150 3.39 -5.76 -11.78
CA ALA A 150 4.59 -5.54 -12.61
C ALA A 150 5.51 -4.45 -12.02
N ILE A 151 4.92 -3.35 -11.56
CA ILE A 151 5.66 -2.27 -10.89
C ILE A 151 6.27 -2.79 -9.58
N GLY A 152 5.50 -3.53 -8.78
CA GLY A 152 5.96 -4.15 -7.54
C GLY A 152 7.10 -5.13 -7.77
N TYR A 153 7.04 -5.93 -8.84
CA TYR A 153 8.10 -6.84 -9.25
C TYR A 153 9.41 -6.09 -9.52
N VAL A 154 9.37 -4.98 -10.28
CA VAL A 154 10.57 -4.17 -10.53
C VAL A 154 11.13 -3.60 -9.23
N ILE A 155 10.29 -3.04 -8.37
CA ILE A 155 10.74 -2.46 -7.09
C ILE A 155 11.39 -3.53 -6.21
N ALA A 156 10.75 -4.70 -6.07
CA ALA A 156 11.25 -5.79 -5.23
C ALA A 156 12.60 -6.35 -5.71
N ASN A 157 12.85 -6.37 -7.03
CA ASN A 157 14.12 -6.90 -7.58
C ASN A 157 15.27 -5.87 -7.58
N ASN A 158 14.99 -4.58 -7.40
CA ASN A 158 16.01 -3.52 -7.45
C ASN A 158 16.16 -2.76 -6.12
N SER A 159 15.39 -3.13 -5.11
CA SER A 159 15.43 -2.53 -3.77
C SER A 159 15.02 -3.56 -2.71
N SER A 160 14.43 -3.11 -1.60
CA SER A 160 13.70 -3.96 -0.66
C SER A 160 12.23 -3.55 -0.64
N ILE A 161 11.36 -4.50 -0.28
CA ILE A 161 9.96 -4.26 0.06
C ILE A 161 9.67 -4.48 1.55
N SER A 162 10.71 -4.69 2.37
CA SER A 162 10.61 -5.01 3.79
C SER A 162 10.86 -3.78 4.66
N GLY A 163 9.96 -3.53 5.61
CA GLY A 163 10.07 -2.42 6.57
C GLY A 163 11.28 -2.58 7.48
N ALA A 164 11.57 -3.83 7.85
CA ALA A 164 12.72 -4.21 8.67
C ALA A 164 14.08 -4.02 7.96
N GLU A 165 14.11 -3.98 6.63
CA GLU A 165 15.36 -3.80 5.87
C GLU A 165 15.52 -2.36 5.37
N GLY A 166 14.47 -1.80 4.77
CA GLY A 166 14.52 -0.53 4.05
C GLY A 166 13.77 0.62 4.73
N GLY A 167 13.12 0.40 5.87
CA GLY A 167 12.16 1.33 6.46
C GLY A 167 10.81 1.32 5.71
N CYS A 168 9.83 2.09 6.18
CA CYS A 168 8.50 2.09 5.55
C CYS A 168 8.49 2.70 4.15
N GLN A 169 9.54 3.37 3.71
CA GLN A 169 9.70 3.70 2.28
C GLN A 169 9.66 2.43 1.40
N ALA A 170 10.19 1.30 1.88
CA ALA A 170 10.23 0.05 1.15
C ALA A 170 8.85 -0.63 1.10
N GLU A 171 8.04 -0.52 2.14
CA GLU A 171 6.70 -1.11 2.17
C GLU A 171 5.63 -0.16 1.64
N VAL A 172 5.39 0.91 2.40
CA VAL A 172 4.35 1.92 2.13
C VAL A 172 4.72 2.69 0.87
N GLY A 173 5.98 3.09 0.68
CA GLY A 173 6.41 3.79 -0.53
C GLY A 173 6.20 2.94 -1.79
N SER A 174 6.59 1.66 -1.76
CA SER A 174 6.34 0.72 -2.86
C SER A 174 4.85 0.60 -3.17
N ALA A 175 4.00 0.42 -2.16
CA ALA A 175 2.55 0.33 -2.34
C ALA A 175 1.94 1.59 -2.97
N ILE A 176 2.43 2.79 -2.58
CA ILE A 176 2.01 4.06 -3.18
C ILE A 176 2.45 4.12 -4.64
N GLY A 177 3.70 3.75 -4.96
CA GLY A 177 4.21 3.71 -6.33
C GLY A 177 3.43 2.74 -7.21
N MET A 178 3.16 1.52 -6.72
CA MET A 178 2.35 0.51 -7.39
C MET A 178 0.94 1.03 -7.68
N ALA A 179 0.26 1.60 -6.69
CA ALA A 179 -1.09 2.15 -6.85
C ALA A 179 -1.12 3.34 -7.82
N ALA A 180 -0.14 4.26 -7.74
CA ALA A 180 -0.07 5.43 -8.60
C ALA A 180 0.13 5.06 -10.07
N GLY A 181 1.11 4.19 -10.38
CA GLY A 181 1.37 3.77 -11.75
C GLY A 181 0.21 2.98 -12.36
N ALA A 182 -0.40 2.06 -11.59
CA ALA A 182 -1.57 1.32 -12.03
C ALA A 182 -2.78 2.22 -12.27
N LEU A 183 -3.00 3.23 -11.41
CA LEU A 183 -4.09 4.18 -11.60
C LEU A 183 -3.89 5.02 -12.88
N VAL A 184 -2.67 5.43 -13.21
CA VAL A 184 -2.38 6.13 -14.47
C VAL A 184 -2.77 5.26 -15.68
N GLU A 185 -2.38 3.98 -15.69
CA GLU A 185 -2.76 3.06 -16.77
C GLU A 185 -4.28 2.88 -16.86
N MET A 186 -4.95 2.66 -15.72
CA MET A 186 -6.41 2.54 -15.69
C MET A 186 -7.13 3.80 -16.18
N ARG A 187 -6.53 4.98 -15.97
CA ARG A 187 -7.01 6.28 -16.47
C ARG A 187 -6.64 6.56 -17.93
N GLY A 188 -5.96 5.64 -18.61
CA GLY A 188 -5.60 5.74 -20.03
C GLY A 188 -4.31 6.52 -20.30
N GLY A 189 -3.46 6.72 -19.28
CA GLY A 189 -2.13 7.29 -19.46
C GLY A 189 -1.18 6.32 -20.17
N SER A 190 -0.12 6.86 -20.78
CA SER A 190 0.90 6.03 -21.43
C SER A 190 1.73 5.22 -20.42
N PRO A 191 2.40 4.14 -20.85
CA PRO A 191 3.35 3.41 -19.99
C PRO A 191 4.40 4.34 -19.37
N GLU A 192 4.91 5.32 -20.11
CA GLU A 192 5.86 6.31 -19.60
C GLU A 192 5.25 7.20 -18.51
N GLN A 193 3.99 7.63 -18.66
CA GLN A 193 3.30 8.38 -17.60
C GLN A 193 3.12 7.51 -16.35
N ALA A 194 2.79 6.23 -16.51
CA ALA A 194 2.70 5.31 -15.37
C ALA A 194 4.04 5.21 -14.65
N MET A 195 5.16 5.06 -15.37
CA MET A 195 6.50 5.03 -14.75
C MET A 195 6.84 6.36 -14.08
N HIS A 196 6.42 7.51 -14.64
CA HIS A 196 6.59 8.81 -13.99
C HIS A 196 5.81 8.90 -12.68
N ALA A 197 4.57 8.41 -12.61
CA ALA A 197 3.81 8.38 -11.37
C ALA A 197 4.51 7.60 -10.26
N VAL A 198 5.13 6.44 -10.60
CA VAL A 198 5.95 5.69 -9.63
C VAL A 198 7.08 6.55 -9.08
N GLY A 199 7.83 7.23 -9.95
CA GLY A 199 8.94 8.08 -9.55
C GLY A 199 8.52 9.30 -8.73
N LEU A 200 7.34 9.88 -9.00
CA LEU A 200 6.77 10.99 -8.22
C LEU A 200 6.34 10.52 -6.83
N ALA A 201 5.62 9.40 -6.75
CA ALA A 201 5.17 8.79 -5.51
C ALA A 201 6.34 8.44 -4.58
N LEU A 202 7.35 7.74 -5.10
CA LEU A 202 8.48 7.27 -4.31
C LEU A 202 9.31 8.42 -3.73
N LYS A 203 9.52 9.51 -4.48
CA LYS A 203 10.25 10.69 -4.00
C LYS A 203 9.66 11.28 -2.72
N ASN A 204 8.33 11.25 -2.58
CA ASN A 204 7.65 11.78 -1.40
C ASN A 204 7.76 10.83 -0.18
N THR A 205 8.34 9.64 -0.36
CA THR A 205 8.48 8.64 0.71
C THR A 205 9.92 8.27 1.04
N LEU A 206 10.91 8.76 0.29
CA LEU A 206 12.32 8.47 0.54
C LEU A 206 12.72 8.89 1.97
N GLY A 207 13.39 7.98 2.69
CA GLY A 207 13.81 8.19 4.07
C GLY A 207 12.74 7.92 5.13
N LEU A 208 11.55 7.45 4.74
CA LEU A 208 10.50 7.11 5.69
C LEU A 208 10.91 5.91 6.57
N ILE A 209 11.21 6.18 7.84
CA ILE A 209 11.61 5.17 8.83
C ILE A 209 10.47 4.19 9.16
N CYS A 210 10.80 2.98 9.59
CA CYS A 210 9.84 2.04 10.18
C CYS A 210 10.16 1.89 11.67
N ASP A 211 9.33 2.43 12.55
CA ASP A 211 9.51 2.22 14.00
C ASP A 211 8.16 2.29 14.71
N PRO A 212 7.35 1.22 14.60
CA PRO A 212 5.99 1.23 15.10
C PRO A 212 5.93 1.12 16.63
N VAL A 213 4.93 1.75 17.23
CA VAL A 213 4.69 1.71 18.67
C VAL A 213 4.41 0.27 19.10
N ALA A 214 5.09 -0.17 20.17
CA ALA A 214 5.04 -1.53 20.69
C ALA A 214 5.41 -2.64 19.67
N GLY A 215 6.02 -2.31 18.54
CA GLY A 215 6.31 -3.27 17.47
C GLY A 215 5.07 -3.77 16.73
N LEU A 216 3.94 -3.05 16.82
CA LEU A 216 2.66 -3.46 16.24
C LEU A 216 2.40 -2.78 14.90
N VAL A 217 1.79 -3.50 13.96
CA VAL A 217 1.37 -2.96 12.65
C VAL A 217 0.10 -2.12 12.80
N GLU A 218 0.20 -1.07 13.60
CA GLU A 218 -0.91 -0.20 14.02
C GLU A 218 -0.50 1.28 13.93
N ILE A 219 0.38 1.72 14.83
CA ILE A 219 0.82 3.12 14.93
C ILE A 219 2.28 3.19 14.48
N PRO A 220 2.63 3.93 13.40
CA PRO A 220 1.79 4.80 12.57
C PRO A 220 1.21 4.10 11.30
N CYS A 221 1.31 2.78 11.19
CA CYS A 221 1.06 2.03 9.96
C CYS A 221 -0.33 2.30 9.35
N ILE A 222 -1.39 2.35 10.17
CA ILE A 222 -2.77 2.60 9.71
C ILE A 222 -2.86 3.96 9.03
N VAL A 223 -2.41 5.03 9.70
CA VAL A 223 -2.44 6.40 9.16
C VAL A 223 -1.56 6.53 7.91
N ARG A 224 -0.42 5.84 7.86
CA ARG A 224 0.44 5.81 6.67
C ARG A 224 -0.26 5.22 5.44
N ASN A 225 -1.14 4.24 5.61
CA ASN A 225 -1.94 3.72 4.50
C ASN A 225 -2.96 4.76 4.01
N GLY A 226 -3.67 5.42 4.93
CA GLY A 226 -4.63 6.49 4.60
C GLY A 226 -3.98 7.63 3.81
N LEU A 227 -2.89 8.19 4.34
CA LEU A 227 -2.15 9.27 3.66
C LEU A 227 -1.46 8.77 2.39
N GLY A 228 -1.03 7.51 2.37
CA GLY A 228 -0.45 6.87 1.19
C GLY A 228 -1.43 6.77 0.02
N ALA A 229 -2.70 6.46 0.28
CA ALA A 229 -3.73 6.46 -0.76
C ALA A 229 -3.87 7.85 -1.41
N VAL A 230 -3.86 8.93 -0.63
CA VAL A 230 -3.90 10.29 -1.17
C VAL A 230 -2.64 10.64 -1.95
N ASN A 231 -1.46 10.23 -1.48
CA ASN A 231 -0.21 10.41 -2.22
C ASN A 231 -0.25 9.67 -3.57
N ALA A 232 -0.80 8.46 -3.62
CA ALA A 232 -0.92 7.70 -4.86
C ALA A 232 -1.87 8.39 -5.87
N LEU A 233 -3.01 8.90 -5.40
CA LEU A 233 -3.93 9.69 -6.23
C LEU A 233 -3.23 10.94 -6.78
N ALA A 234 -2.57 11.71 -5.92
CA ALA A 234 -1.88 12.94 -6.31
C ALA A 234 -0.74 12.68 -7.32
N ALA A 235 0.06 11.63 -7.09
CA ALA A 235 1.13 11.25 -8.01
C ALA A 235 0.60 10.80 -9.39
N ALA A 236 -0.53 10.08 -9.42
CA ALA A 236 -1.20 9.71 -10.66
C ALA A 236 -1.75 10.94 -11.41
N ASP A 237 -2.43 11.85 -10.70
CA ASP A 237 -2.96 13.09 -11.28
C ASP A 237 -1.83 13.98 -11.84
N MET A 238 -0.71 14.10 -11.12
CA MET A 238 0.47 14.83 -11.61
C MET A 238 1.02 14.22 -12.90
N ALA A 239 1.18 12.90 -12.97
CA ALA A 239 1.69 12.23 -14.17
C ALA A 239 0.72 12.35 -15.36
N LEU A 240 -0.58 12.23 -15.13
CA LEU A 240 -1.63 12.44 -16.14
C LEU A 240 -1.65 13.90 -16.64
N ALA A 241 -1.38 14.86 -15.76
CA ALA A 241 -1.20 16.28 -16.11
C ALA A 241 0.11 16.56 -16.88
N GLY A 242 0.95 15.56 -17.10
CA GLY A 242 2.20 15.67 -17.84
C GLY A 242 3.41 16.05 -16.99
N VAL A 243 3.29 16.05 -15.66
CA VAL A 243 4.44 16.23 -14.77
C VAL A 243 5.33 15.00 -14.90
N ARG A 244 6.59 15.24 -15.28
CA ARG A 244 7.58 14.17 -15.47
C ARG A 244 8.45 14.04 -14.24
N SER A 245 8.79 12.79 -13.93
CA SER A 245 9.86 12.50 -12.98
C SER A 245 11.21 12.84 -13.62
N VAL A 246 11.78 14.01 -13.29
CA VAL A 246 13.05 14.49 -13.87
C VAL A 246 14.19 13.51 -13.58
N ILE A 247 14.31 13.06 -12.33
CA ILE A 247 15.15 11.91 -11.98
C ILE A 247 14.41 10.64 -12.41
N PRO A 248 14.98 9.78 -13.29
CA PRO A 248 14.34 8.56 -13.74
C PRO A 248 13.86 7.69 -12.57
N SER A 249 12.67 7.10 -12.71
CA SER A 249 12.04 6.34 -11.62
C SER A 249 12.87 5.14 -11.16
N ASP A 250 13.63 4.51 -12.07
CA ASP A 250 14.61 3.46 -11.72
C ASP A 250 15.72 3.98 -10.80
N GLU A 251 16.22 5.19 -11.04
CA GLU A 251 17.21 5.83 -10.16
C GLU A 251 16.60 6.15 -8.79
N VAL A 252 15.33 6.54 -8.73
CA VAL A 252 14.61 6.76 -7.46
C VAL A 252 14.51 5.46 -6.66
N ILE A 253 14.26 4.31 -7.32
CA ILE A 253 14.28 2.98 -6.70
C ILE A 253 15.68 2.65 -6.16
N GLY A 254 16.72 2.95 -6.93
CA GLY A 254 18.12 2.81 -6.48
C GLY A 254 18.44 3.69 -5.26
N VAL A 255 17.94 4.92 -5.22
CA VAL A 255 18.06 5.81 -4.05
C VAL A 255 17.32 5.20 -2.86
N MET A 256 16.12 4.68 -3.04
CA MET A 256 15.35 4.00 -1.98
C MET A 256 16.17 2.87 -1.35
N LEU A 257 16.85 2.06 -2.16
CA LEU A 257 17.75 1.01 -1.68
C LEU A 257 18.92 1.59 -0.87
N SER A 258 19.64 2.57 -1.43
CA SER A 258 20.81 3.17 -0.77
C SER A 258 20.45 3.84 0.57
N VAL A 259 19.33 4.54 0.63
CA VAL A 259 18.79 5.15 1.86
C VAL A 259 18.41 4.07 2.85
N GLY A 260 17.76 3.00 2.40
CA GLY A 260 17.42 1.84 3.22
C GLY A 260 18.67 1.22 3.86
N GLN A 261 19.70 0.95 3.07
CA GLN A 261 20.99 0.38 3.51
C GLN A 261 21.78 1.29 4.45
N ALA A 262 21.64 2.60 4.32
CA ALA A 262 22.26 3.59 5.21
C ALA A 262 21.45 3.86 6.49
N MET A 263 20.17 3.44 6.54
CA MET A 263 19.28 3.73 7.67
C MET A 263 19.79 3.11 8.99
N PRO A 264 19.84 3.86 10.11
CA PRO A 264 20.20 3.29 11.40
C PRO A 264 19.26 2.16 11.82
N ARG A 265 19.79 1.17 12.54
CA ARG A 265 19.03 -0.01 12.98
C ARG A 265 17.82 0.38 13.83
N GLU A 266 17.93 1.43 14.64
CA GLU A 266 16.86 1.95 15.50
C GLU A 266 15.70 2.55 14.71
N HIS A 267 15.87 2.72 13.39
CA HIS A 267 14.87 3.26 12.47
C HIS A 267 14.32 2.20 11.51
N ARG A 268 14.72 0.93 11.71
CA ARG A 268 14.33 -0.24 10.92
C ARG A 268 13.57 -1.27 11.77
N GLU A 269 12.27 -1.10 11.89
CA GLU A 269 11.26 -1.97 12.52
C GLU A 269 11.69 -2.68 13.81
N THR A 270 12.51 -2.01 14.65
CA THR A 270 13.04 -2.58 15.89
C THR A 270 12.31 -2.11 17.14
N ALA A 271 11.44 -1.10 17.03
CA ALA A 271 10.83 -0.39 18.15
C ALA A 271 11.88 0.25 19.10
N LEU A 272 13.11 0.49 18.62
CA LEU A 272 14.24 1.04 19.40
C LEU A 272 14.45 2.54 19.18
N GLY A 273 13.69 3.19 18.28
CA GLY A 273 13.86 4.61 17.95
C GLY A 273 12.54 5.36 17.79
N GLY A 274 12.48 6.22 16.77
CA GLY A 274 11.25 6.78 16.18
C GLY A 274 10.08 7.08 17.13
N LEU A 275 8.87 6.66 16.72
CA LEU A 275 7.65 6.89 17.49
C LEU A 275 7.56 5.96 18.69
N ALA A 276 8.16 4.76 18.63
CA ALA A 276 8.10 3.79 19.71
C ALA A 276 8.79 4.31 20.99
N GLN A 277 9.83 5.13 20.85
CA GLN A 277 10.60 5.67 21.98
C GLN A 277 10.14 7.04 22.48
N THR A 278 9.07 7.61 21.91
CA THR A 278 8.45 8.81 22.48
C THR A 278 7.90 8.53 23.89
N PRO A 279 7.76 9.55 24.77
CA PRO A 279 7.20 9.33 26.11
C PRO A 279 5.85 8.61 26.08
N THR A 280 4.97 8.97 25.14
CA THR A 280 3.68 8.30 24.95
C THR A 280 3.83 6.89 24.39
N GLY A 281 4.70 6.69 23.37
CA GLY A 281 4.94 5.36 22.79
C GLY A 281 5.45 4.34 23.81
N ARG A 282 6.38 4.76 24.68
CA ARG A 282 6.89 3.94 25.80
C ARG A 282 5.79 3.58 26.79
N LYS A 283 5.01 4.58 27.22
CA LYS A 283 3.89 4.39 28.14
C LYS A 283 2.86 3.40 27.59
N LEU A 284 2.47 3.52 26.32
CA LEU A 284 1.54 2.58 25.67
C LEU A 284 2.12 1.17 25.60
N THR A 285 3.41 1.04 25.30
CA THR A 285 4.12 -0.24 25.27
C THR A 285 4.13 -0.93 26.63
N GLU A 286 4.39 -0.19 27.71
CA GLU A 286 4.35 -0.69 29.09
C GLU A 286 2.94 -1.14 29.48
N GLN A 287 1.91 -0.32 29.20
CA GLN A 287 0.52 -0.68 29.48
C GLN A 287 0.09 -1.98 28.80
N LEU A 288 0.51 -2.20 27.55
CA LEU A 288 0.24 -3.46 26.86
C LEU A 288 0.95 -4.66 27.48
N ARG A 289 2.20 -4.47 27.95
CA ARG A 289 2.95 -5.53 28.65
C ARG A 289 2.28 -5.90 29.98
N ASP A 290 1.79 -4.91 30.72
CA ASP A 290 1.11 -5.14 32.00
C ASP A 290 -0.24 -5.83 31.81
N ARG A 291 -1.03 -5.43 30.79
CA ARG A 291 -2.28 -6.14 30.42
C ARG A 291 -2.03 -7.61 30.10
N LYS A 292 -0.97 -7.91 29.34
CA LYS A 292 -0.58 -9.30 29.04
C LYS A 292 -0.21 -10.07 30.31
N ARG A 293 0.60 -9.47 31.20
CA ARG A 293 0.97 -10.10 32.48
C ARG A 293 -0.26 -10.42 33.33
N ASN A 294 -1.16 -9.46 33.49
CA ASN A 294 -2.34 -9.59 34.35
C ASN A 294 -3.39 -10.57 33.77
N GLY A 295 -3.59 -10.57 32.45
CA GLY A 295 -4.49 -11.54 31.79
C GLY A 295 -3.95 -12.98 31.78
N THR A 296 -2.64 -13.18 31.98
CA THR A 296 -2.06 -14.52 32.10
C THR A 296 -2.17 -15.07 33.54
N SER A 297 -2.29 -14.20 34.54
CA SER A 297 -2.53 -14.60 35.94
C SER A 297 -3.97 -15.07 36.18
N GLU A 298 -4.97 -14.44 35.56
CA GLU A 298 -6.38 -14.87 35.68
C GLU A 298 -6.65 -16.25 35.04
N GLN A 299 -5.86 -16.64 34.02
CA GLN A 299 -5.97 -17.99 33.42
C GLN A 299 -5.31 -19.11 34.24
N LYS A 300 -4.53 -18.77 35.28
CA LYS A 300 -3.90 -19.77 36.16
C LYS A 300 -4.71 -20.11 37.41
N GLU A 301 -5.79 -19.39 37.70
CA GLU A 301 -6.68 -19.66 38.84
C GLU A 301 -7.87 -20.56 38.48
N HIS A 302 -7.93 -21.07 37.26
CA HIS A 302 -8.99 -21.97 36.77
C HIS A 302 -8.47 -23.32 36.24
N VAL A 303 -7.32 -23.80 36.75
CA VAL A 303 -6.86 -25.17 36.56
C VAL A 303 -6.78 -25.90 37.89
#